data_AF-A0A1F8XE76-F1
#
_entry.id   AF-A0A1F8XE76-F1
#
_cell.length_a   1.000
_cell.length_b   1.000
_cell.length_c   1.000
_cell.angle_alpha   90.00
_cell.angle_beta   90.00
_cell.angle_gamma   90.00
#
_symmetry.space_group_name_H-M   'P 1'
#
loop_
_entity.id
_entity.type
_entity.pdbx_description
1 polymer ?
#
loop_
_entity_poly.entity_id
_entity_poly.type
_entity_poly.pdbx_seq_one_letter_code
_entity_poly.pdbx_strand_id
1 'polypeptide(L)' 'MSRSRPIRTDTLVGDILREYPVLREKIAELFGPDCISCKSNQQETVTYTAWHKGLDPEAVVRTLNDALKGK' A
#
# COMPACT_ATOMS: atom_id res chain seq x y z
N MET A 1 -2.00 7.93 21.14
CA MET A 1 -1.25 7.52 19.92
C MET A 1 -1.82 6.19 19.46
N SER A 2 -2.57 6.18 18.36
CA SER A 2 -3.12 4.93 17.83
C SER A 2 -1.94 4.08 17.36
N ARG A 3 -1.82 2.84 17.86
CA ARG A 3 -0.77 1.91 17.42
C ARG A 3 -1.12 1.47 15.98
N SER A 4 -0.63 2.22 15.00
CA SER A 4 -0.65 1.84 13.59
C SER A 4 -0.10 0.43 13.44
N ARG A 5 -0.86 -0.48 12.80
CA ARG A 5 -0.38 -1.83 12.57
C ARG A 5 0.63 -1.83 11.41
N PRO A 6 1.67 -2.67 11.45
CA PRO A 6 2.55 -2.84 10.30
C PRO A 6 1.76 -3.29 9.08
N ILE A 7 2.04 -2.70 7.93
CA ILE A 7 1.51 -3.16 6.65
C ILE A 7 2.14 -4.52 6.34
N ARG A 8 1.36 -5.46 5.83
CA ARG A 8 1.79 -6.81 5.42
C ARG A 8 1.39 -7.08 3.96
N THR A 9 1.96 -8.12 3.37
CA THR A 9 1.73 -8.48 1.96
C THR A 9 0.27 -8.89 1.68
N ASP A 10 -0.43 -9.39 2.69
CA ASP A 10 -1.85 -9.73 2.67
C ASP A 10 -2.79 -8.55 2.99
N THR A 11 -2.24 -7.36 3.28
CA THR A 11 -3.06 -6.16 3.53
C THR A 11 -3.73 -5.68 2.24
N LEU A 12 -4.99 -5.27 2.32
CA LEU A 12 -5.71 -4.67 1.20
C LEU A 12 -5.18 -3.26 0.91
N VAL A 13 -5.01 -2.93 -0.37
CA VAL A 13 -4.52 -1.60 -0.77
C VAL A 13 -5.47 -0.49 -0.30
N GLY A 14 -6.78 -0.73 -0.37
CA GLY A 14 -7.80 0.19 0.12
C GLY A 14 -7.72 0.44 1.63
N ASP A 15 -7.37 -0.58 2.43
CA ASP A 15 -7.15 -0.42 3.86
C ASP A 15 -5.93 0.45 4.15
N ILE A 16 -4.85 0.29 3.37
CA ILE A 16 -3.66 1.15 3.48
C ILE A 16 -4.03 2.61 3.21
N LEU A 17 -4.79 2.89 2.15
CA LEU A 17 -5.22 4.26 1.79
C LEU A 17 -6.16 4.90 2.83
N ARG A 18 -6.92 4.08 3.56
CA ARG A 18 -7.86 4.50 4.61
C ARG A 18 -7.16 4.73 5.95
N GLU A 19 -6.32 3.78 6.36
CA GLU A 19 -5.61 3.82 7.65
C GLU A 19 -4.38 4.72 7.62
N TYR A 20 -3.72 4.82 6.46
CA TYR A 20 -2.50 5.60 6.27
C TYR A 20 -2.64 6.59 5.11
N PRO A 21 -3.47 7.66 5.24
CA PRO A 21 -3.64 8.66 4.19
C PRO A 21 -2.32 9.28 3.70
N VAL A 22 -1.32 9.33 4.58
CA VAL A 22 0.03 9.82 4.31
C VAL A 22 0.79 9.01 3.25
N LEU A 23 0.37 7.78 2.97
CA LEU A 23 0.98 6.90 1.97
C LEU A 23 0.34 7.03 0.58
N ARG A 24 -0.68 7.89 0.39
CA ARG A 24 -1.38 8.05 -0.89
C ARG A 24 -0.44 8.28 -2.08
N GLU A 25 0.50 9.21 -1.93
CA GLU A 25 1.48 9.52 -2.98
C GLU A 25 2.39 8.32 -3.27
N LYS A 26 2.88 7.63 -2.21
CA LYS A 26 3.72 6.44 -2.37
C LYS A 26 2.99 5.28 -3.05
N ILE A 27 1.70 5.09 -2.75
CA ILE A 27 0.85 4.10 -3.43
C ILE A 27 0.66 4.47 -4.90
N ALA A 28 0.43 5.75 -5.21
CA ALA A 28 0.32 6.22 -6.59
C ALA A 28 1.63 6.03 -7.38
N GLU A 29 2.79 6.23 -6.75
CA GLU A 29 4.11 5.95 -7.36
C GLU A 29 4.32 4.46 -7.65
N LEU A 30 3.96 3.58 -6.70
CA LEU A 30 4.20 2.13 -6.82
C LEU A 30 3.20 1.44 -7.75
N PHE A 31 1.92 1.77 -7.63
CA PHE A 31 0.83 1.05 -8.31
C PHE A 31 0.17 1.87 -9.42
N GLY A 32 0.54 3.14 -9.57
CA GLY A 32 -0.02 4.07 -10.53
C GLY A 32 -1.10 4.98 -9.92
N PRO A 33 -1.31 6.17 -10.50
CA PRO A 33 -2.24 7.17 -9.97
C PRO A 33 -3.69 6.67 -9.93
N ASP A 34 -4.10 5.83 -10.88
CA ASP A 34 -5.47 5.30 -10.93
C ASP A 34 -5.77 4.32 -9.79
N CYS A 35 -4.74 3.75 -9.15
CA CYS A 35 -4.92 2.80 -8.05
C CYS A 35 -5.63 3.44 -6.85
N ILE A 36 -5.45 4.75 -6.63
CA ILE A 36 -6.04 5.46 -5.48
C ILE A 36 -7.56 5.66 -5.62
N SER A 37 -8.08 5.68 -6.86
CA SER A 37 -9.50 5.88 -7.18
C SER A 37 -10.19 4.60 -7.67
N CYS A 38 -9.42 3.55 -7.98
CA CYS A 38 -9.94 2.26 -8.41
C CYS A 38 -10.71 1.54 -7.29
N LYS A 39 -11.97 1.17 -7.54
CA LYS A 39 -12.78 0.41 -6.56
C LYS A 39 -12.21 -0.98 -6.25
N SER A 40 -11.43 -1.56 -7.17
CA SER A 40 -10.81 -2.87 -6.97
C SER A 40 -9.79 -2.87 -5.83
N ASN A 41 -9.23 -1.72 -5.45
CA ASN A 41 -8.28 -1.63 -4.34
C ASN A 41 -8.86 -2.11 -2.99
N GLN A 42 -10.19 -2.17 -2.87
CA GLN A 42 -10.90 -2.69 -1.70
C GLN A 42 -10.92 -4.23 -1.63
N GLN A 43 -10.45 -4.90 -2.69
CA GLN A 43 -10.42 -6.36 -2.82
C GLN A 43 -9.02 -6.89 -3.14
N GLU A 44 -8.11 -6.02 -3.59
CA GLU A 44 -6.76 -6.37 -3.99
C GLU A 44 -5.77 -6.23 -2.82
N THR A 45 -5.01 -7.29 -2.56
CA THR A 45 -3.91 -7.27 -1.58
C THR A 45 -2.67 -6.63 -2.18
N VAL A 46 -1.73 -6.20 -1.32
CA VAL A 46 -0.40 -5.74 -1.77
C VAL A 46 0.28 -6.79 -2.64
N THR A 47 0.21 -8.08 -2.28
CA THR A 47 0.75 -9.17 -3.10
C THR A 47 0.18 -9.18 -4.51
N TYR A 48 -1.15 -9.17 -4.63
CA TYR A 48 -1.82 -9.21 -5.92
C TYR A 48 -1.43 -8.01 -6.79
N THR A 49 -1.58 -6.80 -6.25
CA THR A 49 -1.28 -5.57 -7.00
C THR A 49 0.21 -5.48 -7.37
N ALA A 50 1.12 -5.85 -6.47
CA ALA A 50 2.56 -5.84 -6.73
C ALA A 50 2.93 -6.78 -7.88
N TRP A 51 2.45 -8.02 -7.89
CA TRP A 51 2.73 -8.95 -8.99
C TRP A 51 2.18 -8.49 -10.34
N HIS A 52 0.98 -7.90 -10.37
CA HIS A 52 0.42 -7.30 -11.59
C HIS A 52 1.23 -6.11 -12.13
N LYS A 53 2.08 -5.51 -11.28
CA LYS A 53 2.99 -4.42 -11.63
C LYS A 53 4.44 -4.88 -11.79
N GLY A 54 4.72 -6.19 -11.67
CA GLY A 54 6.07 -6.74 -11.75
C GLY A 54 6.97 -6.38 -10.56
N LEU A 55 6.39 -6.09 -9.40
CA LEU A 55 7.09 -5.71 -8.18
C LEU A 55 7.17 -6.90 -7.19
N ASP A 56 8.19 -6.89 -6.33
CA ASP A 56 8.28 -7.79 -5.18
C ASP A 56 7.36 -7.31 -4.03
N PRO A 57 6.34 -8.09 -3.61
CA PRO A 57 5.45 -7.73 -2.51
C PRO A 57 6.20 -7.39 -1.22
N GLU A 58 7.26 -8.13 -0.90
CA GLU A 58 8.03 -7.91 0.32
C GLU A 58 8.81 -6.59 0.27
N ALA A 59 9.38 -6.24 -0.88
CA ALA A 59 10.01 -4.93 -1.09
C ALA A 59 9.02 -3.77 -1.00
N VAL A 60 7.81 -3.94 -1.54
CA VAL A 60 6.73 -2.95 -1.42
C VAL A 60 6.37 -2.72 0.04
N VAL A 61 6.13 -3.79 0.81
CA VAL A 61 5.77 -3.70 2.22
C VAL A 61 6.88 -3.02 3.04
N ARG A 62 8.15 -3.35 2.79
CA ARG A 62 9.29 -2.66 3.42
C ARG A 62 9.25 -1.16 3.13
N THR A 63 9.12 -0.79 1.85
CA THR A 63 9.07 0.60 1.40
C THR A 63 7.95 1.40 2.08
N LEU A 64 6.74 0.82 2.15
CA LEU A 64 5.58 1.45 2.78
C LEU A 64 5.76 1.62 4.29
N ASN A 65 6.25 0.59 4.99
CA ASN A 65 6.49 0.67 6.42
C ASN A 65 7.63 1.62 6.78
N ASP A 66 8.67 1.71 5.96
CA ASP A 66 9.77 2.65 6.21
C ASP A 66 9.33 4.10 5.96
N ALA A 67 8.45 4.34 4.97
CA ALA A 67 7.80 5.64 4.78
C ALA A 67 6.93 6.07 5.98
N LEU A 68 6.41 5.12 6.78
CA LEU A 68 5.69 5.41 8.02
C LEU A 68 6.62 5.74 9.20
N LYS A 69 7.87 5.26 9.19
CA LYS A 69 8.87 5.55 10.24
C LYS A 69 9.62 6.86 10.00
N GLY A 70 9.74 7.26 8.74
CA GLY A 70 10.45 8.48 8.32
C GLY A 70 9.65 9.78 8.46
N LYS A 71 8.46 9.74 9.08
CA LYS A 71 7.61 10.88 9.44
C LYS A 71 7.25 10.82 10.91
#